data_AF-A0A7K4F6W5-F1
#
_entry.id   AF-A0A7K4F6W5-F1
#
_cell.length_a   1.000
_cell.length_b   1.000
_cell.length_c   1.000
_cell.angle_alpha   90.00
_cell.angle_beta   90.00
_cell.angle_gamma   90.00
#
_symmetry.space_group_name_H-M   'P 1'
#
loop_
_entity.id
_entity.type
_entity.pdbx_description
1 polymer ?
#
loop_
_entity_poly.entity_id
_entity_poly.type
_entity_poly.pdbx_seq_one_letter_code
_entity_poly.pdbx_strand_id
1 'polypeptide(L)'
;MEINQEQEPDYESVKIDYVGFVDPYAVEGMVILKSDNGKEFHMRAFSGEVARHISSFSEKESEPVPSIYKMIEEICEENELVLVKVKIYESGEVLRANLYFTGKKDLVLRNYRASDAMA
;
A
#
# COMPACT_ATOMS: atom_id res chain seq x y z
N MET A 1 9.29 -10.91 -16.99
CA MET A 1 8.71 -9.75 -16.31
C MET A 1 9.72 -9.38 -15.26
N GLU A 2 10.50 -8.32 -15.47
CA GLU A 2 11.63 -8.04 -14.58
C GLU A 2 11.12 -7.21 -13.39
N ILE A 3 11.18 -7.81 -12.21
CA ILE A 3 10.79 -7.15 -10.98
C ILE A 3 11.83 -6.08 -10.58
N ASN A 4 13.11 -6.30 -10.94
CA ASN A 4 14.22 -5.37 -10.73
C ASN A 4 14.39 -4.42 -11.92
N GLN A 5 13.40 -3.58 -12.15
CA GLN A 5 13.50 -2.48 -13.09
C GLN A 5 13.99 -1.22 -12.37
N GLU A 6 14.86 -0.46 -13.03
CA GLU A 6 15.20 0.90 -12.61
C GLU A 6 13.94 1.73 -12.45
N GLN A 7 14.01 2.76 -11.59
CA GLN A 7 12.89 3.66 -11.36
C GLN A 7 12.42 4.24 -12.69
N GLU A 8 11.14 4.03 -13.00
CA GLU A 8 10.56 4.56 -14.22
C GLU A 8 10.53 6.10 -14.16
N PRO A 9 10.87 6.81 -15.25
CA PRO A 9 10.98 8.28 -15.24
C PRO A 9 9.70 8.99 -14.79
N ASP A 10 8.55 8.37 -15.07
CA ASP A 10 7.23 8.93 -14.79
C ASP A 10 6.72 8.58 -13.37
N TYR A 11 7.51 7.86 -12.58
CA TYR A 11 7.17 7.45 -11.21
C TYR A 11 8.12 8.06 -10.19
N GLU A 12 7.55 8.56 -9.09
CA GLU A 12 8.29 9.05 -7.94
C GLU A 12 8.33 7.99 -6.85
N SER A 13 9.52 7.74 -6.27
CA SER A 13 9.65 6.90 -5.07
C SER A 13 9.23 7.71 -3.85
N VAL A 14 8.32 7.15 -3.05
CA VAL A 14 7.71 7.83 -1.91
C VAL A 14 7.67 6.90 -0.69
N LYS A 15 7.60 7.51 0.49
CA LYS A 15 7.37 6.84 1.78
C LYS A 15 6.08 7.37 2.40
N ILE A 16 5.49 6.59 3.30
CA ILE A 16 4.37 7.07 4.13
C ILE A 16 4.93 8.15 5.05
N ASP A 17 4.37 9.36 4.95
CA ASP A 17 4.69 10.51 5.80
C ASP A 17 3.65 10.66 6.92
N TYR A 18 2.37 10.45 6.58
CA TYR A 18 1.27 10.54 7.52
C TYR A 18 0.13 9.58 7.18
N VAL A 19 -0.51 9.04 8.22
CA VAL A 19 -1.74 8.26 8.15
C VAL A 19 -2.73 8.84 9.15
N GLY A 20 -3.97 9.03 8.75
CA GLY A 20 -4.99 9.60 9.63
C GLY A 20 -6.39 9.51 9.06
N PHE A 21 -7.25 10.42 9.52
CA PHE A 21 -8.67 10.47 9.16
C PHE A 21 -9.07 11.85 8.68
N VAL A 22 -10.02 11.89 7.74
CA VAL A 22 -10.58 13.15 7.20
C VAL A 22 -11.65 13.73 8.13
N ASP A 23 -12.29 12.89 8.94
CA ASP A 23 -13.42 13.22 9.78
C ASP A 23 -13.19 12.79 11.25
N PRO A 24 -13.86 13.43 12.23
CA PRO A 24 -13.67 13.14 13.65
C PRO A 24 -14.24 11.78 14.09
N TYR A 25 -15.07 11.13 13.26
CA TYR A 25 -15.61 9.80 13.53
C TYR A 25 -14.73 8.68 12.93
N ALA A 26 -13.63 9.04 12.25
CA ALA A 26 -12.67 8.12 11.65
C ALA A 26 -13.32 7.14 10.67
N VAL A 27 -14.25 7.65 9.85
CA VAL A 27 -14.96 6.90 8.81
C VAL A 27 -14.15 6.89 7.52
N GLU A 28 -13.55 8.02 7.14
CA GLU A 28 -12.72 8.17 5.95
C GLU A 28 -11.25 8.30 6.33
N GLY A 29 -10.43 7.40 5.80
CA GLY A 29 -8.98 7.38 5.95
C GLY A 29 -8.27 8.34 5.00
N MET A 30 -7.09 8.78 5.40
CA MET A 30 -6.14 9.47 4.54
C MET A 30 -4.71 8.95 4.73
N VAL A 31 -3.94 8.98 3.65
CA VAL A 31 -2.49 8.78 3.65
C VAL A 31 -1.84 9.91 2.88
N ILE A 32 -0.76 10.46 3.43
CA ILE A 32 0.14 11.37 2.73
C ILE A 32 1.43 10.59 2.46
N LEU A 33 1.78 10.48 1.18
CA LEU A 33 3.04 9.91 0.72
C LEU A 33 3.98 11.06 0.36
N LYS A 34 5.24 10.96 0.77
CA LYS A 34 6.25 11.99 0.53
C LYS A 34 7.49 11.39 -0.13
N SER A 35 7.96 12.06 -1.17
CA SER A 35 9.22 11.73 -1.84
C SER A 35 10.39 12.42 -1.15
N ASP A 36 11.60 11.93 -1.39
CA ASP A 36 12.81 12.51 -0.80
C ASP A 36 13.10 13.95 -1.31
N ASN A 37 12.49 14.38 -2.44
CA ASN A 37 12.56 15.76 -2.94
C ASN A 37 11.44 16.68 -2.40
N GLY A 38 10.60 16.17 -1.50
CA GLY A 38 9.56 16.94 -0.82
C GLY A 38 8.21 17.01 -1.54
N LYS A 39 8.04 16.40 -2.72
CA LYS A 39 6.69 16.26 -3.32
C LYS A 39 5.82 15.37 -2.45
N GLU A 40 4.57 15.78 -2.29
CA GLU A 40 3.54 15.07 -1.53
C GLU A 40 2.44 14.55 -2.45
N PHE A 41 1.95 13.35 -2.15
CA PHE A 41 0.86 12.68 -2.85
C PHE A 41 -0.18 12.27 -1.82
N HIS A 42 -1.42 12.72 -2.03
CA HIS A 42 -2.49 12.53 -1.05
C HIS A 42 -3.44 11.43 -1.54
N MET A 43 -3.71 10.45 -0.69
CA MET A 43 -4.70 9.40 -0.92
C MET A 43 -5.81 9.53 0.13
N ARG A 44 -7.06 9.60 -0.31
CA ARG A 44 -8.25 9.71 0.55
C ARG A 44 -9.39 8.85 -0.01
N ALA A 45 -10.61 9.03 0.50
CA ALA A 45 -11.81 8.34 0.04
C ALA A 45 -11.75 6.81 0.19
N PHE A 46 -11.11 6.33 1.25
CA PHE A 46 -11.09 4.92 1.62
C PHE A 46 -11.48 4.74 3.10
N SER A 47 -11.82 3.52 3.51
CA SER A 47 -12.32 3.25 4.87
C SER A 47 -11.28 3.60 5.94
N GLY A 48 -11.72 4.23 7.02
CA GLY A 48 -10.90 4.46 8.20
C GLY A 48 -10.34 3.17 8.82
N GLU A 49 -10.98 2.01 8.62
CA GLU A 49 -10.42 0.72 9.05
C GLU A 49 -9.12 0.37 8.30
N VAL A 50 -9.03 0.70 7.02
CA VAL A 50 -7.80 0.50 6.23
C VAL A 50 -6.72 1.47 6.71
N ALA A 51 -7.08 2.71 7.06
CA ALA A 51 -6.12 3.66 7.65
C ALA A 51 -5.58 3.17 8.99
N ARG A 52 -6.44 2.61 9.86
CA ARG A 52 -6.02 1.95 11.11
C ARG A 52 -5.09 0.76 10.85
N HIS A 53 -5.36 -0.03 9.82
CA HIS A 53 -4.49 -1.14 9.48
C HIS A 53 -3.09 -0.65 9.08
N ILE A 54 -3.01 0.35 8.19
CA ILE A 54 -1.73 0.95 7.77
C ILE A 54 -0.99 1.56 8.97
N SER A 55 -1.68 2.25 9.88
CA SER A 55 -1.04 2.86 11.06
C SER A 55 -0.48 1.82 12.03
N SER A 56 -1.14 0.66 12.17
CA SER A 56 -0.70 -0.40 13.09
C SER A 56 0.72 -0.92 12.81
N PHE A 57 1.13 -0.94 11.54
CA PHE A 57 2.49 -1.31 11.14
C PHE A 57 3.56 -0.32 11.65
N SER A 58 3.20 0.95 11.82
CA SER A 58 4.12 1.99 12.32
C SER A 58 4.21 2.02 13.84
N GLU A 59 3.14 1.64 14.53
CA GLU A 59 2.98 1.84 15.98
C GLU A 59 3.59 0.70 16.83
N LYS A 60 4.16 -0.35 16.20
CA LYS A 60 4.69 -1.55 16.89
C LYS A 60 3.69 -2.17 17.88
N GLU A 61 2.39 -2.05 17.61
CA GLU A 61 1.40 -2.75 18.42
C GLU A 61 1.58 -4.26 18.25
N SER A 62 1.53 -4.96 19.39
CA SER A 62 1.76 -6.39 19.48
C SER A 62 0.46 -7.14 19.16
N GLU A 63 0.50 -7.85 18.04
CA GLU A 63 -0.51 -8.73 17.44
C GLU A 63 -1.38 -8.06 16.36
N PRO A 64 -1.23 -8.48 15.07
CA PRO A 64 -2.08 -7.99 14.01
C PRO A 64 -3.52 -8.44 14.22
N VAL A 65 -4.46 -7.51 14.13
CA VAL A 65 -5.90 -7.81 14.16
C VAL A 65 -6.22 -8.81 13.03
N PRO A 66 -7.00 -9.89 13.30
CA PRO A 66 -7.46 -10.79 12.25
C PRO A 66 -8.13 -10.00 11.13
N SER A 67 -7.51 -9.99 9.96
CA SER A 67 -7.91 -9.18 8.82
C SER A 67 -7.61 -9.91 7.51
N ILE A 68 -8.22 -9.44 6.42
CA ILE A 68 -7.90 -9.98 5.09
C ILE A 68 -6.43 -9.76 4.72
N TYR A 69 -5.84 -8.66 5.19
CA TYR A 69 -4.42 -8.36 4.98
C TYR A 69 -3.53 -9.39 5.69
N LYS A 70 -3.86 -9.74 6.94
CA LYS A 70 -3.15 -10.81 7.67
C LYS A 70 -3.29 -12.17 6.98
N MET A 71 -4.48 -12.49 6.49
CA MET A 71 -4.71 -13.73 5.73
C MET A 71 -3.87 -13.78 4.44
N ILE A 72 -3.75 -12.65 3.72
CA ILE A 72 -2.91 -12.56 2.51
C ILE A 72 -1.43 -12.67 2.89
N GLU A 73 -1.00 -12.02 3.97
CA GLU A 73 0.36 -12.11 4.50
C GLU A 73 0.75 -13.57 4.79
N GLU A 74 -0.09 -14.30 5.53
CA GLU A 74 0.13 -15.73 5.83
C GLU A 74 0.19 -16.60 4.58
N ILE A 75 -0.68 -16.35 3.59
CA ILE A 75 -0.62 -17.05 2.29
C ILE A 75 0.71 -16.74 1.58
N CYS A 76 1.18 -15.49 1.63
CA CYS A 76 2.46 -15.11 1.04
C CYS A 76 3.64 -15.80 1.76
N GLU A 77 3.64 -15.83 3.09
CA GLU A 77 4.67 -16.51 3.90
C GLU A 77 4.76 -18.00 3.56
N GLU A 78 3.63 -18.72 3.57
CA GLU A 78 3.56 -20.15 3.25
C GLU A 78 4.02 -20.48 1.82
N ASN A 79 3.90 -19.52 0.91
CA ASN A 79 4.29 -19.68 -0.50
C ASN A 79 5.66 -19.08 -0.82
N GLU A 80 6.40 -18.59 0.17
CA GLU A 80 7.69 -17.90 0.01
C GLU A 80 7.59 -16.75 -1.00
N LEU A 81 6.49 -15.99 -0.94
CA LEU A 81 6.23 -14.80 -1.74
C LEU A 81 6.56 -13.55 -0.95
N VAL A 82 7.34 -12.66 -1.56
CA VAL A 82 7.75 -11.39 -0.96
C VAL A 82 7.24 -10.24 -1.82
N LEU A 83 6.46 -9.34 -1.23
CA LEU A 83 6.09 -8.07 -1.86
C LEU A 83 7.32 -7.18 -1.94
N VAL A 84 7.72 -6.77 -3.14
CA VAL A 84 8.94 -5.96 -3.33
C VAL A 84 8.67 -4.58 -3.91
N LYS A 85 7.47 -4.36 -4.47
CA LYS A 85 7.12 -3.11 -5.12
C LYS A 85 5.61 -2.97 -5.23
N VAL A 86 5.12 -1.77 -4.92
CA VAL A 86 3.76 -1.33 -5.18
C VAL A 86 3.84 -0.13 -6.12
N LYS A 87 3.11 -0.18 -7.23
CA LYS A 87 2.98 0.97 -8.14
C LYS A 87 1.58 1.51 -8.09
N ILE A 88 1.44 2.74 -7.60
CA ILE A 88 0.19 3.48 -7.59
C ILE A 88 0.12 4.37 -8.82
N TYR A 89 -1.02 4.40 -9.49
CA TYR A 89 -1.27 5.22 -10.67
C TYR A 89 -2.72 5.69 -10.72
N GLU A 90 -2.94 6.79 -11.41
CA GLU A 90 -4.28 7.27 -11.72
C GLU A 90 -4.94 6.39 -12.79
N SER A 91 -6.20 6.03 -12.56
CA SER A 91 -7.03 5.30 -13.51
C SER A 91 -8.40 5.96 -13.57
N GLY A 92 -8.52 6.99 -14.41
CA GLY A 92 -9.69 7.88 -14.40
C GLY A 92 -9.66 8.75 -13.13
N GLU A 93 -10.74 8.73 -12.36
CA GLU A 93 -10.88 9.54 -11.13
C GLU A 93 -10.43 8.80 -9.86
N VAL A 94 -9.86 7.60 -9.98
CA VAL A 94 -9.47 6.78 -8.83
C VAL A 94 -8.00 6.36 -8.91
N LEU A 95 -7.40 6.14 -7.74
CA LEU A 95 -6.06 5.58 -7.61
C LEU A 95 -6.12 4.05 -7.61
N ARG A 96 -5.33 3.44 -8.49
CA ARG A 96 -5.15 1.99 -8.60
C ARG A 96 -3.72 1.61 -8.33
N ALA A 97 -3.52 0.36 -7.93
CA ALA A 97 -2.21 -0.18 -7.64
C ALA A 97 -1.97 -1.53 -8.31
N ASN A 98 -0.71 -1.75 -8.67
CA ASN A 98 -0.18 -3.07 -9.00
C ASN A 98 0.81 -3.47 -7.91
N LEU A 99 0.68 -4.69 -7.39
CA LEU A 99 1.56 -5.27 -6.39
C LEU A 99 2.45 -6.32 -7.07
N TYR A 100 3.75 -6.20 -6.84
CA TYR A 100 4.77 -7.04 -7.46
C TYR A 100 5.40 -7.92 -6.40
N PHE A 101 5.16 -9.22 -6.51
CA PHE A 101 5.71 -10.24 -5.64
C PHE A 101 6.79 -11.05 -6.35
N THR A 102 7.85 -11.38 -5.63
CA THR A 102 8.87 -12.34 -6.06
C THR A 102 8.92 -13.54 -5.12
N GLY A 103 9.66 -14.58 -5.49
CA GLY A 103 9.73 -15.85 -4.75
C GLY A 103 10.14 -16.98 -5.69
N LYS A 104 9.54 -18.16 -5.53
CA LYS A 104 9.69 -19.27 -6.50
C LYS A 104 9.23 -18.89 -7.91
N LYS A 105 8.24 -17.98 -8.00
CA LYS A 105 7.73 -17.44 -9.25
C LYS A 105 7.33 -15.98 -9.05
N ASP A 106 7.66 -15.17 -10.02
CA ASP A 106 7.22 -13.78 -10.08
C ASP A 106 5.71 -13.69 -10.33
N LEU A 107 5.03 -12.91 -9.49
CA LEU A 107 3.58 -12.68 -9.52
C LEU A 107 3.31 -11.18 -9.51
N VAL A 108 2.38 -10.74 -10.37
CA VAL A 108 1.91 -9.34 -10.34
C VAL A 108 0.39 -9.30 -10.28
N LEU A 109 -0.09 -8.74 -9.18
CA LEU A 109 -1.50 -8.44 -8.94
C LEU A 109 -1.76 -7.03 -9.49
N ARG A 110 -2.79 -6.86 -10.33
CA ARG A 110 -3.02 -5.62 -11.07
C ARG A 110 -4.39 -5.01 -10.78
N ASN A 111 -4.46 -3.68 -10.83
CA ASN A 111 -5.70 -2.90 -10.77
C ASN A 111 -6.46 -3.00 -9.44
N TYR A 112 -5.74 -3.20 -8.34
CA TYR A 112 -6.31 -3.18 -6.99
C TYR A 112 -6.52 -1.73 -6.52
N ARG A 113 -7.36 -1.53 -5.51
CA ARG A 113 -7.49 -0.20 -4.88
C ARG A 113 -6.16 0.16 -4.25
N ALA A 114 -5.70 1.40 -4.44
CA ALA A 114 -4.41 1.83 -3.91
C ALA A 114 -4.35 1.71 -2.38
N SER A 115 -5.44 2.00 -1.67
CA SER A 115 -5.52 1.87 -0.21
C SER A 115 -5.29 0.43 0.27
N ASP A 116 -5.87 -0.56 -0.41
CA ASP A 116 -5.71 -1.97 -0.05
C ASP A 116 -4.31 -2.50 -0.39
N ALA A 117 -3.62 -1.88 -1.34
CA ALA A 117 -2.25 -2.25 -1.69
C ALA A 117 -1.20 -1.64 -0.75
N MET A 118 -1.59 -0.59 -0.01
CA MET A 118 -0.75 0.06 1.00
C MET A 118 -0.91 -0.56 2.39
N ALA A 119 -2.08 -1.14 2.67
CA ALA A 119 -2.41 -1.88 3.87
C ALA A 119 -1.80 -3.27 3.83
#